data_AF-A0A948M706-F1
#
_entry.id   AF-A0A948M706-F1
#
_cell.length_a   1.000
_cell.length_b   1.000
_cell.length_c   1.000
_cell.angle_alpha   90.00
_cell.angle_beta   90.00
_cell.angle_gamma   90.00
#
_symmetry.space_group_name_H-M   'P 1'
#
loop_
_entity.id
_entity.type
_entity.pdbx_description
1 polymer ?
#
loop_
_entity_poly.entity_id
_entity_poly.type
_entity_poly.pdbx_seq_one_letter_code
_entity_poly.pdbx_strand_id
1 'polypeptide(L)' 'MKLEKLTQKLREALEIAVHLAESKKNQQIEPEHLIFSLL' A
#
# COMPACT_ATOMS: atom_id res chain seq x y z
N MET A 1 -12.08 -4.62 -3.53
CA MET A 1 -11.20 -5.81 -3.41
C MET A 1 -11.52 -6.51 -2.09
N LYS A 2 -11.54 -7.85 -2.01
CA LYS A 2 -11.72 -8.54 -0.71
C LYS A 2 -10.37 -8.62 0.01
N LEU A 3 -10.15 -7.74 0.99
CA LEU A 3 -8.89 -7.64 1.76
C LEU A 3 -8.51 -8.95 2.45
N GLU A 4 -9.51 -9.69 2.90
CA GLU A 4 -9.39 -11.01 3.53
C GLU A 4 -8.91 -12.14 2.59
N LYS A 5 -8.92 -11.92 1.26
CA LYS A 5 -8.34 -12.85 0.28
C LYS A 5 -6.88 -12.58 -0.03
N LEU A 6 -6.30 -11.51 0.52
CA LEU A 6 -4.91 -11.17 0.28
C LEU A 6 -3.99 -12.01 1.16
N THR A 7 -2.81 -12.31 0.63
CA THR A 7 -1.75 -12.87 1.46
C THR A 7 -1.39 -11.90 2.58
N GLN A 8 -0.80 -12.40 3.66
CA GLN A 8 -0.32 -11.55 4.74
C GLN A 8 0.66 -10.48 4.23
N LYS A 9 1.64 -10.87 3.40
CA LYS A 9 2.61 -9.95 2.81
C LYS A 9 1.97 -8.83 2.00
N LEU A 10 0.90 -9.12 1.26
CA LEU A 10 0.20 -8.10 0.48
C LEU A 10 -0.60 -7.13 1.36
N ARG A 11 -1.08 -7.58 2.53
CA ARG A 11 -1.69 -6.68 3.52
C ARG A 11 -0.65 -5.76 4.16
N GLU A 12 0.51 -6.30 4.53
CA GLU A 12 1.64 -5.52 5.04
C GLU A 12 2.11 -4.48 4.01
N ALA A 13 2.23 -4.87 2.74
CA ALA A 13 2.58 -3.94 1.66
C ALA A 13 1.55 -2.81 1.47
N LEU A 14 0.25 -3.10 1.66
CA LEU A 14 -0.78 -2.05 1.60
C LEU A 14 -0.66 -1.05 2.75
N GLU A 15 -0.33 -1.50 3.95
CA GLU A 15 -0.07 -0.62 5.10
C GLU A 15 1.16 0.27 4.85
N ILE A 16 2.24 -0.30 4.30
CA ILE A 16 3.43 0.46 3.92
C ILE A 16 3.08 1.49 2.82
N ALA A 17 2.24 1.13 1.85
CA ALA A 17 1.83 2.03 0.78
C ALA A 17 0.98 3.21 1.30
N VAL A 18 0.13 2.98 2.31
CA VAL A 18 -0.61 4.04 3.01
C VAL A 18 0.38 5.02 3.65
N HIS A 19 1.32 4.52 4.45
CA HIS A 19 2.31 5.37 5.11
C HIS A 19 3.17 6.14 4.11
N LEU A 20 3.50 5.52 2.98
CA LEU A 20 4.25 6.19 1.93
C LEU A 20 3.43 7.32 1.29
N ALA A 21 2.15 7.10 0.97
CA ALA A 21 1.27 8.13 0.46
C ALA A 21 1.12 9.29 1.46
N GLU A 22 0.92 8.99 2.75
CA GLU A 22 0.87 9.98 3.84
C GLU A 22 2.16 10.79 3.92
N SER A 23 3.32 10.14 3.86
CA SER A 23 4.64 10.81 3.89
C SER A 23 4.85 11.78 2.74
N LYS A 24 4.19 11.53 1.60
CA LYS A 24 4.23 12.35 0.40
C LYS A 24 3.08 13.37 0.34
N LYS A 25 2.22 13.41 1.36
CA LYS A 25 0.99 14.24 1.41
C LYS A 25 0.03 13.95 0.26
N ASN A 26 0.07 12.72 -0.27
CA ASN A 26 -0.85 12.26 -1.28
C ASN A 26 -2.15 11.82 -0.58
N GLN A 27 -3.28 12.34 -1.06
CA GLN A 27 -4.60 12.07 -0.46
C GLN A 27 -5.10 10.65 -0.74
N GLN A 28 -4.49 9.97 -1.70
CA GLN A 28 -4.87 8.63 -2.13
C GLN A 28 -3.61 7.80 -2.35
N ILE A 29 -3.76 6.48 -2.18
CA ILE A 29 -2.73 5.53 -2.55
C ILE A 29 -2.73 5.46 -4.08
N GLU A 30 -1.70 6.05 -4.68
CA GLU A 30 -1.41 5.88 -6.11
C GLU A 30 -0.60 4.58 -6.35
N PRO A 31 -0.63 4.02 -7.57
CA PRO A 31 0.03 2.75 -7.89
C PRO A 31 1.52 2.71 -7.56
N GLU A 32 2.21 3.84 -7.64
CA GLU A 32 3.64 3.98 -7.35
C GLU A 32 3.94 3.64 -5.89
N HIS A 33 3.04 4.02 -4.96
CA HIS A 33 3.21 3.72 -3.55
C HIS A 33 3.11 2.22 -3.27
N LEU A 34 2.18 1.54 -3.96
CA LEU A 34 2.01 0.11 -3.84
C LEU A 34 3.18 -0.65 -4.46
N ILE A 35 3.63 -0.24 -5.66
CA ILE A 35 4.80 -0.83 -6.32
C ILE A 35 6.02 -0.72 -5.42
N PHE A 36 6.29 0.46 -4.85
CA PHE A 36 7.42 0.65 -3.95
C PHE A 36 7.34 -0.22 -2.69
N SER A 37 6.13 -0.44 -2.17
CA SER A 37 5.91 -1.26 -0.96
C SER A 37 6.02 -2.77 -1.21
N LEU A 38 6.10 -3.20 -2.48
CA LEU A 38 6.24 -4.60 -2.87
C LEU A 38 7.68 -4.97 -3.27
N LEU A 39 8.59 -3.99 -3.36
CA LEU A 39 10.02 -4.16 -3.61
C LEU A 39 10.77 -4.49 -2.31
#